data_AF-A0A3D4Z1L7-F1
#
_entry.id   AF-A0A3D4Z1L7-F1
#
_cell.length_a   1.000
_cell.length_b   1.000
_cell.length_c   1.000
_cell.angle_alpha   90.00
_cell.angle_beta   90.00
_cell.angle_gamma   90.00
#
_symmetry.space_group_name_H-M   'P 1'
#
loop_
_entity.id
_entity.type
_entity.pdbx_description
1 polymer ?
#
loop_
_entity_poly.entity_id
_entity_poly.type
_entity_poly.pdbx_seq_one_letter_code
_entity_poly.pdbx_strand_id
1 'polypeptide(L)' 'QAAKQRGEPLDHCLFSGPPGLGKTSLANIIASEMDANIKSTSGPAIERPGDLAALLTNLEEKDVLFIDEIHR' A
#
# COMPACT_ATOMS: atom_id res chain seq x y z
N GLN A 1 15.49 5.89 -1.64
CA GLN A 1 16.65 5.19 -2.22
C GLN A 1 17.28 4.17 -1.26
N ALA A 2 17.40 4.45 0.05
CA ALA A 2 18.10 3.54 0.97
C ALA A 2 17.48 2.13 1.10
N ALA A 3 16.14 1.99 1.20
CA ALA A 3 15.48 0.68 1.27
C ALA A 3 15.69 -0.15 -0.01
N LYS A 4 15.46 0.46 -1.19
CA LYS A 4 15.72 -0.16 -2.51
C LYS A 4 17.16 -0.68 -2.64
N GLN A 5 18.15 0.12 -2.23
CA GLN A 5 19.57 -0.26 -2.31
C GLN A 5 19.93 -1.43 -1.37
N ARG A 6 19.21 -1.59 -0.25
CA ARG A 6 19.38 -2.71 0.68
C ARG A 6 18.56 -3.94 0.28
N GLY A 7 17.72 -3.83 -0.75
CA GLY A 7 16.81 -4.91 -1.15
C GLY A 7 15.69 -5.17 -0.13
N GLU A 8 15.40 -4.19 0.73
CA GLU A 8 14.38 -4.26 1.78
C GLU A 8 13.08 -3.59 1.31
N PRO A 9 11.91 -4.01 1.83
CA PRO A 9 10.67 -3.27 1.63
C PRO A 9 10.76 -1.86 2.21
N LEU A 10 9.98 -0.94 1.64
CA LEU A 10 9.81 0.39 2.24
C LEU A 10 9.02 0.26 3.55
N ASP A 11 9.40 1.03 4.57
CA ASP A 11 8.61 1.15 5.80
C ASP A 11 7.17 1.61 5.48
N HIS A 12 6.24 1.27 6.37
CA HIS A 12 4.84 1.65 6.22
C HIS A 12 4.68 3.17 6.14
N CYS A 13 3.92 3.63 5.15
CA CYS A 13 3.70 5.03 4.86
C CYS A 13 2.24 5.42 5.09
N LEU A 14 2.00 6.64 5.59
CA LEU A 14 0.67 7.23 5.72
C LEU A 14 0.59 8.51 4.88
N PHE A 15 -0.32 8.54 3.91
CA PHE A 15 -0.65 9.74 3.15
C PHE A 15 -1.94 10.36 3.67
N SER A 16 -1.89 11.64 4.03
CA SER A 16 -3.04 12.41 4.48
C SER A 16 -3.20 13.69 3.66
N GLY A 17 -4.44 14.01 3.32
CA GLY A 17 -4.77 15.23 2.60
C GLY A 17 -6.11 15.12 1.85
N PRO A 18 -6.68 16.25 1.40
CA PRO A 18 -7.89 16.30 0.57
C PRO A 18 -7.90 15.31 -0.62
N PRO A 19 -9.10 14.94 -1.12
CA PRO A 19 -9.21 14.19 -2.37
C PRO A 19 -8.57 14.97 -3.54
N GLY A 20 -7.98 14.26 -4.50
CA GLY A 20 -7.36 14.86 -5.67
C GLY A 20 -5.89 15.30 -5.51
N LEU A 21 -5.29 15.20 -4.32
CA LEU A 21 -3.86 15.54 -4.10
C LEU A 21 -2.87 14.44 -4.54
N GLY A 22 -3.33 13.43 -5.28
CA GLY A 22 -2.45 12.40 -5.84
C GLY A 22 -1.96 11.33 -4.86
N LYS A 23 -2.67 11.08 -3.74
CA LYS A 23 -2.30 10.01 -2.78
C LYS A 23 -2.17 8.64 -3.45
N THR A 24 -3.17 8.27 -4.25
CA THR A 24 -3.16 7.02 -5.05
C THR A 24 -2.04 7.03 -6.08
N SER A 25 -1.76 8.17 -6.71
CA SER A 25 -0.65 8.32 -7.65
C SER A 25 0.70 8.11 -6.97
N LEU A 26 0.90 8.67 -5.77
CA LEU A 26 2.11 8.48 -4.98
C LEU A 26 2.32 7.02 -4.56
N ALA A 27 1.26 6.31 -4.19
CA ALA A 27 1.34 4.88 -3.88
C ALA A 27 1.82 4.06 -5.09
N ASN A 28 1.30 4.35 -6.30
CA ASN A 28 1.75 3.70 -7.54
C ASN A 28 3.21 4.05 -7.87
N ILE A 29 3.61 5.31 -7.69
CA ILE A 29 5.00 5.73 -7.88
C ILE A 29 5.92 4.98 -6.92
N ILE A 30 5.53 4.81 -5.65
CA ILE A 30 6.32 4.05 -4.68
C ILE A 30 6.49 2.60 -5.10
N ALA A 31 5.41 1.92 -5.50
CA ALA A 31 5.51 0.54 -5.96
C ALA A 31 6.43 0.41 -7.19
N SER A 32 6.27 1.30 -8.17
CA SER A 32 7.12 1.35 -9.36
C SER A 32 8.59 1.63 -9.02
N GLU A 33 8.86 2.58 -8.11
CA GLU A 33 10.23 2.91 -7.70
C GLU A 33 10.86 1.78 -6.88
N MET A 34 10.06 0.99 -6.17
CA MET A 34 10.51 -0.17 -5.39
C MET A 34 10.57 -1.47 -6.21
N ASP A 35 10.20 -1.43 -7.50
CA ASP A 35 10.10 -2.61 -8.36
C ASP A 35 9.19 -3.71 -7.76
N ALA A 36 8.06 -3.27 -7.21
CA ALA A 36 7.09 -4.09 -6.48
C ALA A 36 5.71 -4.04 -7.14
N ASN A 37 4.92 -5.10 -6.98
CA ASN A 37 3.51 -5.04 -7.36
C ASN A 37 2.73 -4.20 -6.34
N ILE A 38 1.59 -3.65 -6.79
CA ILE A 38 0.67 -2.93 -5.92
C ILE A 38 -0.68 -3.65 -5.86
N LYS A 39 -1.14 -3.94 -4.65
CA LYS A 39 -2.51 -4.40 -4.37
C LYS A 39 -3.27 -3.26 -3.72
N SER A 40 -4.33 -2.80 -4.37
CA SER A 40 -5.16 -1.70 -3.87
C SER A 40 -6.46 -2.21 -3.28
N THR A 41 -6.86 -1.66 -2.14
CA THR A 41 -8.17 -1.83 -1.52
C THR A 41 -8.60 -0.51 -0.87
N SER A 42 -9.79 -0.46 -0.28
CA SER A 42 -10.25 0.65 0.55
C SER A 42 -10.59 0.19 1.96
N GLY A 43 -10.46 1.08 2.94
CA GLY A 43 -10.87 0.84 4.33
C GLY A 43 -12.29 0.28 4.43
N PRO A 44 -13.30 0.90 3.78
CA PRO A 44 -14.67 0.39 3.77
C PRO A 44 -14.85 -1.01 3.16
N ALA A 45 -13.95 -1.45 2.27
CA ALA A 45 -14.00 -2.79 1.70
C ALA A 45 -13.48 -3.88 2.67
N ILE A 46 -12.82 -3.48 3.76
CA ILE A 46 -12.35 -4.36 4.83
C ILE A 46 -13.41 -4.36 5.94
N GLU A 47 -14.45 -5.18 5.77
CA GLU A 47 -15.58 -5.22 6.71
C GLU A 47 -15.24 -6.02 7.98
N ARG A 48 -14.43 -7.07 7.83
CA ARG A 48 -14.10 -8.00 8.91
C ARG A 48 -12.59 -8.26 8.98
N PRO A 49 -12.06 -8.65 10.15
CA PRO A 49 -10.65 -9.03 10.29
C PRO A 49 -10.19 -10.12 9.30
N GLY A 50 -11.09 -11.01 8.90
CA GLY A 50 -10.81 -12.06 7.92
C GLY A 50 -10.49 -11.53 6.51
N ASP A 51 -11.08 -10.40 6.13
CA ASP A 51 -10.87 -9.80 4.80
C ASP A 51 -9.44 -9.23 4.70
N LEU A 52 -8.98 -8.55 5.76
CA LEU A 52 -7.59 -8.11 5.88
C LEU A 52 -6.63 -9.29 5.91
N ALA A 53 -6.93 -10.34 6.68
CA ALA A 53 -6.10 -11.54 6.74
C ALA A 53 -5.93 -12.18 5.34
N ALA A 54 -7.02 -12.30 4.57
CA ALA A 54 -7.00 -12.83 3.21
C ALA A 54 -6.15 -11.97 2.25
N LEU A 55 -6.21 -10.64 2.38
CA LEU A 55 -5.35 -9.73 1.61
C LEU A 55 -3.88 -9.96 1.95
N LEU A 56 -3.54 -10.01 3.25
CA LEU A 56 -2.17 -10.21 3.72
C LEU A 56 -1.58 -11.56 3.28
N THR A 57 -2.37 -12.64 3.33
CA THR A 57 -1.92 -13.97 2.90
C THR A 57 -1.62 -14.07 1.41
N ASN A 58 -2.19 -13.18 0.60
CA ASN A 58 -1.98 -13.16 -0.83
C ASN A 58 -0.84 -12.22 -1.27
N LEU A 59 -0.20 -11.49 -0.35
CA LEU A 59 0.91 -10.59 -0.71
C LEU A 59 2.19 -11.39 -0.95
N GLU A 60 2.91 -11.03 -2.01
CA GLU A 60 4.27 -11.51 -2.23
C GLU A 60 5.27 -10.63 -1.46
N GLU A 61 6.50 -11.14 -1.30
CA GLU A 61 7.56 -10.36 -0.66
C GLU A 61 7.77 -9.05 -1.43
N LYS A 62 7.78 -7.92 -0.71
CA LYS A 62 7.93 -6.54 -1.21
C LYS A 62 6.71 -5.93 -1.89
N ASP A 63 5.61 -6.67 -2.07
CA ASP A 63 4.37 -6.09 -2.57
C ASP A 63 3.92 -4.89 -1.72
N VAL A 64 3.38 -3.87 -2.38
CA VAL A 64 2.77 -2.70 -1.74
C VAL A 64 1.28 -2.96 -1.57
N LEU A 65 0.82 -3.07 -0.32
CA LEU A 65 -0.61 -3.01 0.01
C LEU A 65 -1.03 -1.54 0.20
N PHE A 66 -1.81 -1.01 -0.74
CA PHE A 66 -2.40 0.31 -0.64
C PHE A 66 -3.83 0.22 -0.14
N ILE A 67 -4.12 0.89 0.99
CA ILE A 67 -5.46 0.97 1.58
C ILE A 67 -5.89 2.44 1.52
N ASP A 68 -6.78 2.77 0.58
CA ASP A 68 -7.38 4.11 0.54
C ASP A 68 -8.41 4.26 1.67
N GLU A 69 -8.63 5.48 2.14
CA GLU A 69 -9.60 5.76 3.20
C GLU A 69 -9.43 4.91 4.48
N ILE A 70 -8.20 4.57 4.89
CA ILE A 70 -7.89 3.71 6.06
C ILE A 70 -8.46 4.19 7.41
N HIS A 71 -8.97 5.43 7.48
CA HIS A 71 -9.60 6.00 8.66
C HIS A 71 -11.10 5.68 8.76
N ARG A 72 -11.67 5.07 7.72
CA ARG A 72 -13.08 4.70 7.63
C ARG A 72 -13.31 3.31 8.20
#